data_AF-A0A519M749-F1
#
_entry.id   AF-A0A519M749-F1
#
_cell.length_a   1.000
_cell.length_b   1.000
_cell.length_c   1.000
_cell.angle_alpha   90.00
_cell.angle_beta   90.00
_cell.angle_gamma   90.00
#
_symmetry.space_group_name_H-M   'P 1'
#
loop_
_entity.id
_entity.type
_entity.pdbx_description
1 polymer ?
#
loop_
_entity_poly.entity_id
_entity_poly.type
_entity_poly.pdbx_seq_one_letter_code
_entity_poly.pdbx_strand_id
1 'polypeptide(L)'
;MASFSAELHVAGHIFPVTHCLFDVTQATQLRGRVSAKVRYGPVQLVLDVPDGDVLPAWAADSHKRQATAVVFLDANGGRAVETLHLPAAYCVAYQEQFISGDNAGGAYQCFLTLSDPTGWTIAPGGPATTFVAPAAREHGVPAVATVAANGLRNMAIGGAIGAAVPRTLVDPADIPPHLPAPQPNPSPDHAQVHVSQAEWAALIKDRWERNDASKKKKFTFLQQHRNTEFQVAGDPFTYRVGATGKMEAVYDAQTQKSYNVTGTRKGLLRIPLTLNGEPTYAGTEHMMPVVGNQKNVVQIEMVGNRNGDFKAANEAAGLADLVKAQGLASDEAPIGYTWHHRDDFIPTTGTPPPYGTCTMELVSEDAHERTFVHFGSCDQCKKHNPTNKKLYP
;
A
#
# COMPACT_ATOMS: atom_id res chain seq x y z
N MET A 1 -3.72 -1.39 -41.55
CA MET A 1 -3.01 -1.22 -40.27
C MET A 1 -4.07 -0.97 -39.21
N ALA A 2 -4.10 -1.74 -38.14
CA ALA A 2 -5.01 -1.45 -37.03
C ALA A 2 -4.52 -0.14 -36.40
N SER A 3 -5.22 0.95 -36.69
CA SER A 3 -5.01 2.22 -36.01
C SER A 3 -5.56 2.06 -34.60
N PHE A 4 -4.83 2.50 -33.59
CA PHE A 4 -5.31 2.64 -32.22
C PHE A 4 -4.86 4.03 -31.77
N SER A 5 -5.68 4.74 -31.01
CA SER A 5 -5.27 5.99 -30.36
C SER A 5 -4.97 5.72 -28.89
N ALA A 6 -4.24 6.64 -28.25
CA ALA A 6 -3.93 6.53 -26.84
C ALA A 6 -4.16 7.87 -26.13
N GLU A 7 -4.52 7.81 -24.86
CA GLU A 7 -4.76 8.97 -24.02
C GLU A 7 -4.08 8.81 -22.66
N LEU A 8 -3.44 9.88 -22.18
CA LEU A 8 -2.91 9.99 -20.83
C LEU A 8 -3.95 10.66 -19.92
N HIS A 9 -4.39 9.96 -18.89
CA HIS A 9 -5.34 10.43 -17.88
C HIS A 9 -4.58 10.69 -16.59
N VAL A 10 -4.50 11.95 -16.15
CA VAL A 10 -3.80 12.33 -14.92
C VAL A 10 -4.40 13.59 -14.30
N ALA A 11 -4.60 13.59 -12.98
CA ALA A 11 -5.14 14.73 -12.23
C ALA A 11 -6.48 15.28 -12.78
N GLY A 12 -7.31 14.45 -13.42
CA GLY A 12 -8.55 14.85 -14.07
C GLY A 12 -8.40 15.46 -15.47
N HIS A 13 -7.18 15.52 -16.00
CA HIS A 13 -6.88 15.94 -17.36
C HIS A 13 -6.66 14.74 -18.28
N ILE A 14 -7.00 14.91 -19.55
CA ILE A 14 -6.82 13.92 -20.61
C ILE A 14 -5.94 14.55 -21.70
N PHE A 15 -4.84 13.88 -22.03
CA PHE A 15 -3.89 14.32 -23.04
C PHE A 15 -3.75 13.27 -24.14
N PRO A 16 -3.91 13.63 -25.43
CA PRO A 16 -3.68 12.71 -26.53
C PRO A 16 -2.21 12.26 -26.58
N VAL A 17 -1.98 10.95 -26.70
CA VAL A 17 -0.66 10.32 -26.76
C VAL A 17 -0.39 9.85 -28.18
N THR A 18 0.73 10.32 -28.75
CA THR A 18 1.19 9.88 -30.07
C THR A 18 2.10 8.66 -29.97
N HIS A 19 2.92 8.58 -28.92
CA HIS A 19 3.80 7.45 -28.66
C HIS A 19 3.81 7.08 -27.19
N CYS A 20 3.73 5.78 -26.91
CA CYS A 20 3.89 5.21 -25.58
C CYS A 20 4.88 4.06 -25.65
N LEU A 21 5.96 4.17 -24.89
CA LEU A 21 6.96 3.11 -24.72
C LEU A 21 7.04 2.74 -23.25
N PHE A 22 6.95 1.45 -22.99
CA PHE A 22 7.18 0.87 -21.68
C PHE A 22 7.83 -0.48 -21.88
N ASP A 23 8.69 -0.86 -20.95
CA ASP A 23 9.39 -2.13 -21.00
C ASP A 23 9.40 -2.81 -19.63
N VAL A 24 9.54 -4.13 -19.68
CA VAL A 24 9.77 -4.95 -18.51
C VAL A 24 10.94 -5.85 -18.84
N THR A 25 12.03 -5.69 -18.10
CA THR A 25 13.26 -6.45 -18.33
C THR A 25 13.56 -7.38 -17.18
N GLN A 26 14.12 -8.54 -17.51
CA GLN A 26 14.63 -9.48 -16.53
C GLN A 26 15.96 -10.04 -17.03
N ALA A 27 17.01 -9.91 -16.21
CA ALA A 27 18.31 -10.44 -16.60
C ALA A 27 18.29 -11.97 -16.59
N THR A 28 18.85 -12.56 -17.65
CA THR A 28 19.06 -13.99 -17.80
C THR A 28 20.55 -14.31 -17.96
N GLN A 29 20.97 -15.47 -17.49
CA GLN A 29 22.33 -16.00 -17.68
C GLN A 29 22.56 -16.43 -19.12
N LEU A 30 23.81 -16.76 -19.46
CA LEU A 30 24.25 -17.22 -20.78
C LEU A 30 23.47 -18.43 -21.34
N ARG A 31 22.83 -19.22 -20.45
CA ARG A 31 22.00 -20.39 -20.80
C ARG A 31 20.49 -20.08 -20.80
N GLY A 32 20.08 -18.81 -20.74
CA GLY A 32 18.69 -18.36 -20.76
C GLY A 32 17.92 -18.50 -19.43
N ARG A 33 18.56 -18.99 -18.35
CA ARG A 33 17.93 -19.06 -17.02
C ARG A 33 17.94 -17.69 -16.36
N VAL A 34 16.82 -17.31 -15.74
CA VAL A 34 16.65 -16.06 -14.99
C VAL A 34 17.72 -15.91 -13.89
N SER A 35 18.33 -14.72 -13.78
CA SER A 35 19.33 -14.39 -12.76
C SER A 35 19.01 -13.16 -11.92
N ALA A 36 18.01 -12.35 -12.30
CA ALA A 36 17.64 -11.16 -11.55
C ALA A 36 16.12 -10.99 -11.43
N LYS A 37 15.72 -10.12 -10.49
CA LYS A 37 14.33 -9.67 -10.37
C LYS A 37 13.90 -8.89 -11.62
N VAL A 38 12.61 -8.95 -11.91
CA VAL A 38 11.97 -8.15 -12.95
C VAL A 38 12.12 -6.66 -12.63
N ARG A 39 12.42 -5.86 -13.65
CA ARG A 39 12.52 -4.40 -13.58
C ARG A 39 11.51 -3.82 -14.54
N TYR A 40 10.59 -3.02 -14.00
CA TYR A 40 9.74 -2.15 -14.80
C TYR A 40 10.60 -0.98 -15.27
N GLY A 41 10.69 -0.80 -16.58
CA GLY A 41 11.23 0.41 -17.17
C GLY A 41 10.28 1.59 -16.94
N PRO A 42 10.79 2.82 -17.08
CA PRO A 42 9.93 4.00 -17.05
C PRO A 42 8.95 3.98 -18.24
N VAL A 43 7.77 4.54 -18.03
CA VAL A 43 6.81 4.77 -19.11
C VAL A 43 7.18 6.09 -19.79
N GLN A 44 7.56 6.02 -21.06
CA GLN A 44 7.93 7.17 -21.87
C GLN A 44 6.79 7.50 -22.82
N LEU A 45 6.34 8.76 -22.79
CA LEU A 45 5.23 9.25 -23.57
C LEU A 45 5.68 10.41 -24.45
N VAL A 46 5.14 10.46 -25.67
CA VAL A 46 5.18 11.62 -26.54
C VAL A 46 3.75 12.13 -26.73
N LEU A 47 3.58 13.41 -26.49
CA LEU A 47 2.33 14.16 -26.56
C LEU A 47 2.56 15.39 -27.45
N ASP A 48 1.50 15.97 -27.99
CA ASP A 48 1.57 17.39 -28.36
C ASP A 48 1.70 18.22 -27.08
N VAL A 49 2.43 19.33 -27.11
CA VAL A 49 2.55 20.20 -25.93
C VAL A 49 1.15 20.68 -25.53
N PRO A 50 0.66 20.33 -24.33
CA PRO A 50 -0.70 20.66 -23.93
C PRO A 50 -0.82 22.12 -23.55
N ASP A 51 -2.04 22.66 -23.69
CA ASP A 51 -2.37 23.96 -23.16
C ASP A 51 -2.39 23.92 -21.62
N GLY A 52 -1.48 24.66 -20.99
CA GLY A 52 -1.42 24.89 -19.55
C GLY A 52 -0.33 24.12 -18.80
N ASP A 53 -0.20 24.41 -17.51
CA ASP A 53 1.01 24.07 -16.75
C ASP A 53 0.91 22.78 -15.93
N VAL A 54 -0.09 21.92 -16.17
CA VAL A 54 -0.34 20.74 -15.32
C VAL A 54 0.85 19.77 -15.31
N LEU A 55 1.37 19.42 -16.49
CA LEU A 55 2.52 18.53 -16.64
C LEU A 55 3.84 19.18 -16.18
N PRO A 56 4.20 20.42 -16.57
CA PRO A 56 5.42 21.05 -16.06
C PRO A 56 5.35 21.34 -14.55
N ALA A 57 4.19 21.67 -13.98
CA ALA A 57 4.03 21.82 -12.53
C ALA A 57 4.15 20.49 -11.79
N TRP A 58 3.73 19.38 -12.41
CA TRP A 58 3.99 18.05 -11.86
C TRP A 58 5.49 17.70 -11.94
N ALA A 59 6.16 18.00 -13.05
CA ALA A 59 7.59 17.78 -13.20
C ALA A 59 8.45 18.64 -12.25
N ALA A 60 7.99 19.85 -11.92
CA ALA A 60 8.68 20.77 -11.01
C ALA A 60 8.62 20.33 -9.53
N ASP A 61 7.64 19.51 -9.16
CA ASP A 61 7.52 18.95 -7.82
C ASP A 61 8.02 17.50 -7.79
N SER A 62 9.28 17.35 -7.40
CA SER A 62 9.99 16.06 -7.35
C SER A 62 9.36 15.02 -6.44
N HIS A 63 8.48 15.43 -5.51
CA HIS A 63 7.81 14.54 -4.56
C HIS A 63 6.33 14.30 -4.93
N LYS A 64 5.78 15.04 -5.89
CA LYS A 64 4.39 14.90 -6.29
C LYS A 64 4.16 13.60 -7.06
N ARG A 65 3.27 12.79 -6.50
CA ARG A 65 2.79 11.56 -7.13
C ARG A 65 1.38 11.74 -7.65
N GLN A 66 1.09 11.14 -8.80
CA GLN A 66 -0.24 11.15 -9.39
C GLN A 66 -0.63 9.76 -9.87
N ALA A 67 -1.86 9.35 -9.53
CA ALA A 67 -2.49 8.21 -10.18
C ALA A 67 -2.66 8.55 -11.67
N THR A 68 -2.13 7.68 -12.52
CA THR A 68 -2.03 7.93 -13.96
C THR A 68 -2.49 6.70 -14.71
N ALA A 69 -3.23 6.90 -15.80
CA ALA A 69 -3.62 5.84 -16.71
C ALA A 69 -3.26 6.23 -18.15
N VAL A 70 -2.71 5.29 -18.92
CA VAL A 70 -2.61 5.41 -20.37
C VAL A 70 -3.63 4.46 -20.98
N VAL A 71 -4.67 5.03 -21.60
CA VAL A 71 -5.80 4.30 -22.15
C VAL A 71 -5.58 4.12 -23.65
N PHE A 72 -5.53 2.87 -24.11
CA PHE A 72 -5.45 2.51 -25.53
C PHE A 72 -6.86 2.29 -26.06
N LEU A 73 -7.22 3.03 -27.09
CA LEU A 73 -8.56 3.05 -27.69
C LEU A 73 -8.54 2.32 -29.04
N ASP A 74 -9.70 1.81 -29.45
CA ASP A 74 -9.86 1.18 -30.75
C ASP A 74 -9.64 2.16 -31.92
N ALA A 75 -9.67 1.65 -33.16
CA ALA A 75 -9.45 2.45 -34.36
C ALA A 75 -10.44 3.60 -34.56
N ASN A 76 -11.57 3.57 -33.84
CA ASN A 76 -12.58 4.62 -33.88
C ASN A 76 -12.41 5.64 -32.73
N GLY A 77 -11.39 5.46 -31.89
CA GLY A 77 -11.09 6.31 -30.73
C GLY A 77 -12.13 6.25 -29.62
N GLY A 78 -13.06 5.30 -29.67
CA GLY A 78 -14.25 5.32 -28.81
C GLY A 78 -14.23 4.32 -27.68
N ARG A 79 -13.69 3.11 -27.92
CA ARG A 79 -13.70 2.03 -26.93
C ARG A 79 -12.29 1.80 -26.38
N ALA A 80 -12.14 1.88 -25.06
CA ALA A 80 -10.94 1.42 -24.38
C ALA A 80 -10.74 -0.08 -24.57
N VAL A 81 -9.60 -0.44 -25.14
CA VAL A 81 -9.16 -1.81 -25.43
C VAL A 81 -8.30 -2.29 -24.26
N GLU A 82 -7.30 -1.50 -23.89
CA GLU A 82 -6.37 -1.78 -22.79
C GLU A 82 -6.06 -0.49 -22.03
N THR A 83 -5.76 -0.61 -20.74
CA THR A 83 -5.28 0.52 -19.93
C THR A 83 -4.05 0.12 -19.15
N LEU A 84 -3.01 0.93 -19.29
CA LEU A 84 -1.79 0.89 -18.48
C LEU A 84 -2.00 1.78 -17.25
N HIS A 85 -2.00 1.19 -16.06
CA HIS A 85 -2.22 1.89 -14.80
C HIS A 85 -0.92 2.07 -14.03
N LEU A 86 -0.63 3.31 -13.65
CA LEU A 86 0.40 3.69 -12.69
C LEU A 86 -0.30 4.25 -11.43
N PRO A 87 -0.42 3.48 -10.34
CA PRO A 87 -1.20 3.88 -9.17
C PRO A 87 -0.79 5.20 -8.53
N ALA A 88 0.51 5.54 -8.58
CA ALA A 88 1.07 6.76 -8.04
C ALA A 88 2.47 7.02 -8.65
N ALA A 89 2.48 7.40 -9.93
CA ALA A 89 3.68 7.73 -10.69
C ALA A 89 4.33 9.04 -10.21
N TYR A 90 5.65 9.14 -10.34
CA TYR A 90 6.38 10.39 -10.41
C TYR A 90 6.57 10.81 -11.87
N CYS A 91 6.55 12.10 -12.13
CA CYS A 91 7.11 12.67 -13.35
C CYS A 91 8.63 12.84 -13.14
N VAL A 92 9.42 11.96 -13.75
CA VAL A 92 10.89 11.94 -13.55
C VAL A 92 11.66 12.65 -14.67
N ALA A 93 11.02 12.93 -15.80
CA ALA A 93 11.53 13.85 -16.80
C ALA A 93 10.39 14.49 -17.59
N TYR A 94 10.56 15.77 -17.94
CA TYR A 94 9.69 16.55 -18.80
C TYR A 94 10.55 17.38 -19.74
N GLN A 95 10.29 17.32 -21.03
CA GLN A 95 11.00 18.10 -22.03
C GLN A 95 10.05 18.49 -23.15
N GLU A 96 10.09 19.76 -23.55
CA GLU A 96 9.39 20.24 -24.73
C GLU A 96 10.39 20.47 -25.87
N GLN A 97 9.99 20.15 -27.09
CA GLN A 97 10.79 20.35 -28.29
C GLN A 97 9.93 20.89 -29.41
N PHE A 98 10.33 22.03 -29.96
CA PHE A 98 9.75 22.61 -31.16
C PHE A 98 10.67 22.36 -32.37
N ILE A 99 10.12 21.80 -33.45
CA ILE A 99 10.82 21.62 -34.72
C ILE A 99 10.02 22.30 -35.82
N SER A 100 10.58 23.38 -36.36
CA SER A 100 9.94 24.11 -37.46
C SER A 100 9.85 23.22 -38.71
N GLY A 101 8.64 23.08 -39.25
CA GLY A 101 8.38 22.37 -40.52
C GLY A 101 8.16 20.87 -40.40
N ASP A 102 8.11 20.29 -39.19
CA ASP A 102 7.75 18.88 -39.01
C ASP A 102 6.23 18.67 -39.06
N ASN A 103 5.73 18.42 -40.28
CA ASN A 103 4.33 18.11 -40.51
C ASN A 103 3.94 16.66 -40.17
N ALA A 104 4.90 15.78 -39.88
CA ALA A 104 4.66 14.36 -39.66
C ALA A 104 4.62 13.99 -38.17
N GLY A 105 5.47 14.62 -37.34
CA GLY A 105 5.52 14.41 -35.89
C GLY A 105 4.66 15.37 -35.08
N GLY A 106 4.30 16.54 -35.64
CA GLY A 106 3.74 17.67 -34.91
C GLY A 106 4.85 18.67 -34.56
N ALA A 107 4.62 19.96 -34.85
CA ALA A 107 5.68 20.97 -34.78
C ALA A 107 6.14 21.26 -33.33
N TYR A 108 5.33 20.92 -32.32
CA TYR A 108 5.66 21.14 -30.90
C TYR A 108 5.27 19.94 -30.03
N GLN A 109 6.27 19.19 -29.57
CA GLN A 109 6.08 17.94 -28.84
C GLN A 109 6.55 18.03 -27.38
N CYS A 110 5.87 17.29 -26.51
CA CYS A 110 6.22 17.05 -25.12
C CYS A 110 6.67 15.60 -24.93
N PHE A 111 7.87 15.42 -24.37
CA PHE A 111 8.42 14.15 -23.93
C PHE A 111 8.28 14.04 -22.41
N LEU A 112 7.48 13.07 -21.97
CA LEU A 112 7.16 12.84 -20.57
C LEU A 112 7.67 11.47 -20.14
N THR A 113 8.45 11.39 -19.07
CA THR A 113 8.91 10.13 -18.48
C THR A 113 8.29 9.94 -17.11
N LEU A 114 7.54 8.86 -16.97
CA LEU A 114 6.86 8.48 -15.74
C LEU A 114 7.51 7.26 -15.11
N SER A 115 7.66 7.29 -13.80
CA SER A 115 8.16 6.16 -13.04
C SER A 115 7.29 5.95 -11.80
N ASP A 116 6.71 4.76 -11.68
CA ASP A 116 6.02 4.34 -10.46
C ASP A 116 6.91 3.31 -9.74
N PRO A 117 7.35 3.59 -8.50
CA PRO A 117 8.13 2.64 -7.71
C PRO A 117 7.42 1.31 -7.46
N THR A 118 6.09 1.29 -7.54
CA THR A 118 5.26 0.09 -7.39
C THR A 118 5.06 -0.69 -8.70
N GLY A 119 5.62 -0.16 -9.80
CA GLY A 119 5.42 -0.68 -11.15
C GLY A 119 4.10 -0.22 -11.76
N TRP A 120 3.72 -0.87 -12.85
CA TRP A 120 2.47 -0.59 -13.57
C TRP A 120 1.77 -1.90 -13.92
N THR A 121 0.45 -1.84 -14.11
CA THR A 121 -0.35 -2.98 -14.56
C THR A 121 -1.01 -2.65 -15.90
N ILE A 122 -1.26 -3.67 -16.71
CA ILE A 122 -2.08 -3.55 -17.91
C ILE A 122 -3.34 -4.38 -17.74
N ALA A 123 -4.50 -3.80 -18.00
CA ALA A 123 -5.80 -4.47 -17.87
C ALA A 123 -6.67 -4.18 -19.11
N PRO A 124 -7.55 -5.10 -19.52
CA PRO A 124 -8.51 -4.85 -20.58
C PRO A 124 -9.56 -3.83 -20.15
N GLY A 125 -9.95 -2.93 -21.06
CA GLY A 125 -10.95 -1.89 -20.82
C GLY A 125 -10.38 -0.61 -20.18
N GLY A 126 -11.26 0.37 -19.94
CA GLY A 126 -10.91 1.71 -19.40
C GLY A 126 -10.86 1.76 -17.87
N PRO A 127 -10.36 2.87 -17.28
CA PRO A 127 -10.17 2.99 -15.83
C PRO A 127 -11.47 2.81 -15.04
N ALA A 128 -11.36 2.15 -13.89
CA ALA A 128 -12.47 1.91 -12.97
C ALA A 128 -12.74 3.13 -12.05
N THR A 129 -13.23 4.25 -12.58
CA THR A 129 -13.88 5.30 -11.79
C THR A 129 -14.99 6.03 -12.55
N THR A 130 -15.96 6.51 -11.78
CA THR A 130 -17.21 7.17 -12.17
C THR A 130 -16.99 8.38 -13.09
N PHE A 131 -17.51 8.29 -14.31
CA PHE A 131 -17.62 9.39 -15.27
C PHE A 131 -18.56 10.48 -14.73
N VAL A 132 -18.06 11.72 -14.67
CA VAL A 132 -18.87 12.94 -14.49
C VAL A 132 -18.81 13.72 -15.80
N ALA A 133 -19.94 13.81 -16.50
CA ALA A 133 -20.03 14.51 -17.77
C ALA A 133 -19.89 16.04 -17.61
N PRO A 134 -19.14 16.73 -18.48
CA PRO A 134 -19.23 18.19 -18.60
C PRO A 134 -20.56 18.63 -19.24
N ALA A 135 -21.00 19.85 -18.92
CA ALA A 135 -22.27 20.41 -19.39
C ALA A 135 -22.34 20.58 -20.92
N ALA A 136 -23.51 20.32 -21.48
CA ALA A 136 -23.77 20.29 -22.92
C ALA A 136 -23.51 21.64 -23.61
N ARG A 137 -22.87 21.60 -24.79
CA ARG A 137 -23.06 22.60 -25.86
C ARG A 137 -23.62 21.91 -27.10
N GLU A 138 -24.48 22.64 -27.80
CA GLU A 138 -25.42 22.16 -28.82
C GLU A 138 -24.75 21.52 -30.04
N HIS A 139 -25.21 20.33 -30.45
CA HIS A 139 -25.18 19.86 -31.84
C HIS A 139 -26.37 18.91 -32.13
N GLY A 140 -26.81 18.89 -33.39
CA GLY A 140 -28.06 18.29 -33.89
C GLY A 140 -28.22 16.76 -33.80
N VAL A 141 -29.45 16.33 -34.06
CA VAL A 141 -30.07 14.98 -33.95
C VAL A 141 -29.80 14.13 -35.23
N PRO A 142 -29.97 12.78 -35.34
CA PRO A 142 -30.39 11.66 -34.41
C PRO A 142 -29.35 10.49 -34.35
N ALA A 143 -29.48 9.34 -33.65
CA ALA A 143 -30.64 8.51 -33.30
C ALA A 143 -30.42 7.65 -32.02
N VAL A 144 -31.53 7.10 -31.55
CA VAL A 144 -31.87 6.64 -30.20
C VAL A 144 -31.48 5.18 -29.93
N ALA A 145 -31.02 4.89 -28.70
CA ALA A 145 -31.19 3.57 -28.08
C ALA A 145 -31.66 3.75 -26.62
N THR A 146 -32.95 3.48 -26.41
CA THR A 146 -33.65 3.37 -25.13
C THR A 146 -33.32 2.04 -24.43
N VAL A 147 -33.03 2.04 -23.12
CA VAL A 147 -33.66 1.10 -22.18
C VAL A 147 -33.86 1.76 -20.81
N ALA A 148 -35.04 1.51 -20.26
CA ALA A 148 -35.74 2.08 -19.12
C ALA A 148 -35.04 2.07 -17.75
N ALA A 149 -35.31 3.13 -17.00
CA ALA A 149 -35.27 3.19 -15.55
C ALA A 149 -36.63 2.74 -14.93
N ASN A 150 -36.58 2.22 -13.71
CA ASN A 150 -37.65 2.26 -12.71
C ASN A 150 -36.93 2.19 -11.35
N GLY A 151 -36.86 3.27 -10.55
CA GLY A 151 -37.92 3.77 -9.66
C GLY A 151 -37.53 3.38 -8.22
N LEU A 152 -37.59 4.17 -7.13
CA LEU A 152 -38.28 5.40 -6.74
C LEU A 152 -37.38 6.14 -5.70
N ARG A 153 -37.16 7.46 -5.80
CA ARG A 153 -37.83 8.53 -5.06
C ARG A 153 -38.08 8.28 -3.55
N ASN A 154 -37.35 9.01 -2.69
CA ASN A 154 -37.96 10.09 -1.90
C ASN A 154 -36.92 11.03 -1.26
N MET A 155 -37.30 12.30 -1.21
CA MET A 155 -36.58 13.46 -0.65
C MET A 155 -36.58 13.47 0.88
N ALA A 156 -35.55 14.07 1.49
CA ALA A 156 -35.75 15.12 2.50
C ALA A 156 -34.41 15.83 2.81
N ILE A 157 -34.40 17.14 2.58
CA ILE A 157 -33.45 18.09 3.17
C ILE A 157 -33.96 18.39 4.58
N GLY A 158 -33.10 18.22 5.59
CA GLY A 158 -33.40 18.59 6.96
C GLY A 158 -32.12 18.54 7.79
N GLY A 159 -31.64 19.71 8.20
CA GLY A 159 -30.50 19.85 9.10
C GLY A 159 -30.78 19.17 10.44
N ALA A 160 -29.92 18.24 10.79
CA ALA A 160 -29.71 17.79 12.15
C ALA A 160 -28.21 17.52 12.30
N ILE A 161 -27.61 18.19 13.28
CA ILE A 161 -26.31 17.84 13.88
C ILE A 161 -26.40 16.39 14.37
N GLY A 162 -26.10 15.45 13.48
CA GLY A 162 -26.12 14.03 13.75
C GLY A 162 -24.92 13.65 14.60
N ALA A 163 -25.19 12.99 15.73
CA ALA A 163 -24.17 12.28 16.50
C ALA A 163 -23.35 11.42 15.55
N ALA A 164 -22.03 11.61 15.55
CA ALA A 164 -21.12 10.91 14.67
C ALA A 164 -21.29 9.39 14.86
N VAL A 165 -21.74 8.72 13.80
CA VAL A 165 -21.77 7.26 13.73
C VAL A 165 -20.35 6.76 14.01
N PRO A 166 -20.16 5.74 14.87
CA PRO A 166 -18.86 5.12 15.05
C PRO A 166 -18.32 4.68 13.69
N ARG A 167 -17.15 5.19 13.28
CA ARG A 167 -16.46 4.70 12.10
C ARG A 167 -15.75 3.43 12.54
N THR A 168 -16.27 2.29 12.11
CA THR A 168 -15.76 0.97 12.51
C THR A 168 -14.42 0.61 11.87
N LEU A 169 -13.94 1.40 10.90
CA LEU A 169 -12.72 1.14 10.14
C LEU A 169 -11.87 2.42 10.04
N VAL A 170 -10.55 2.23 10.03
CA VAL A 170 -9.54 3.28 9.84
C VAL A 170 -9.90 4.12 8.60
N ASP A 171 -9.84 5.45 8.72
CA ASP A 171 -9.94 6.33 7.55
C ASP A 171 -8.69 6.09 6.68
N PRO A 172 -8.82 5.60 5.42
CA PRO A 172 -7.66 5.37 4.57
C PRO A 172 -6.78 6.62 4.39
N ALA A 173 -7.34 7.83 4.55
CA ALA A 173 -6.59 9.07 4.52
C ALA A 173 -5.70 9.29 5.76
N ASP A 174 -6.03 8.65 6.89
CA ASP A 174 -5.25 8.72 8.13
C ASP A 174 -4.10 7.70 8.16
N ILE A 175 -4.01 6.78 7.20
CA ILE A 175 -2.91 5.81 7.09
C ILE A 175 -1.78 6.45 6.28
N PRO A 176 -0.62 6.78 6.89
CA PRO A 176 0.52 7.27 6.13
C PRO A 176 0.92 6.22 5.08
N PRO A 177 1.26 6.64 3.86
CA PRO A 177 1.69 5.74 2.81
C PRO A 177 2.92 4.98 3.31
N HIS A 178 2.84 3.66 3.25
CA HIS A 178 3.93 2.78 3.59
C HIS A 178 4.05 1.72 2.51
N LEU A 179 5.29 1.30 2.27
CA LEU A 179 5.53 0.19 1.39
C LEU A 179 5.19 -1.10 2.17
N PRO A 180 4.23 -1.92 1.68
CA PRO A 180 4.01 -3.23 2.27
C PRO A 180 5.28 -4.07 2.10
N ALA A 181 5.51 -4.99 3.05
CA ALA A 181 6.56 -5.97 2.92
C ALA A 181 6.42 -6.69 1.57
N PRO A 182 7.47 -6.69 0.74
CA PRO A 182 7.44 -7.40 -0.53
C PRO A 182 7.19 -8.89 -0.25
N GLN A 183 6.50 -9.55 -1.18
CA GLN A 183 6.40 -11.00 -1.14
C GLN A 183 7.80 -11.62 -1.17
N PRO A 184 8.08 -12.66 -0.38
CA PRO A 184 9.23 -13.51 -0.63
C PRO A 184 9.09 -14.10 -2.04
N ASN A 185 10.09 -13.88 -2.91
CA ASN A 185 10.13 -14.52 -4.24
C ASN A 185 9.92 -16.03 -4.05
N PRO A 186 9.03 -16.69 -4.83
CA PRO A 186 8.89 -18.14 -4.81
C PRO A 186 10.28 -18.74 -4.92
N SER A 187 10.70 -19.47 -3.90
CA SER A 187 12.08 -19.94 -3.86
C SER A 187 12.18 -21.14 -4.80
N PRO A 188 13.06 -21.11 -5.82
CA PRO A 188 13.26 -22.27 -6.69
C PRO A 188 13.80 -23.49 -5.91
N ASP A 189 14.33 -23.25 -4.71
CA ASP A 189 14.88 -24.27 -3.83
C ASP A 189 13.83 -24.84 -2.86
N HIS A 190 12.60 -24.30 -2.85
CA HIS A 190 11.53 -24.83 -2.02
C HIS A 190 10.57 -25.71 -2.83
N ALA A 191 10.30 -26.91 -2.32
CA ALA A 191 9.26 -27.77 -2.85
C ALA A 191 7.89 -27.10 -2.66
N GLN A 192 7.07 -27.08 -3.72
CA GLN A 192 5.69 -26.58 -3.67
C GLN A 192 4.77 -27.74 -3.30
N VAL A 193 4.07 -27.65 -2.17
CA VAL A 193 3.27 -28.75 -1.63
C VAL A 193 1.86 -28.25 -1.34
N HIS A 194 0.89 -28.82 -2.04
CA HIS A 194 -0.52 -28.56 -1.80
C HIS A 194 -1.05 -29.59 -0.81
N VAL A 195 -1.75 -29.13 0.22
CA VAL A 195 -2.30 -29.97 1.29
C VAL A 195 -3.74 -29.59 1.58
N SER A 196 -4.53 -30.56 2.02
CA SER A 196 -5.83 -30.30 2.64
C SER A 196 -5.67 -29.65 4.02
N GLN A 197 -6.77 -29.08 4.54
CA GLN A 197 -6.82 -28.55 5.92
C GLN A 197 -6.46 -29.62 6.97
N ALA A 198 -6.90 -30.87 6.76
CA ALA A 198 -6.62 -31.97 7.69
C ALA A 198 -5.14 -32.38 7.68
N GLU A 199 -4.52 -32.44 6.49
CA GLU A 199 -3.09 -32.69 6.35
C GLU A 199 -2.27 -31.55 6.95
N TRP A 200 -2.67 -30.30 6.73
CA TRP A 200 -2.04 -29.14 7.34
C TRP A 200 -2.08 -29.22 8.87
N ALA A 201 -3.25 -29.48 9.45
CA ALA A 201 -3.41 -29.65 10.90
C ALA A 201 -2.50 -30.76 11.44
N ALA A 202 -2.37 -31.88 10.74
CA ALA A 202 -1.45 -32.96 11.11
C ALA A 202 0.02 -32.55 11.03
N LEU A 203 0.41 -31.76 10.01
CA LEU A 203 1.77 -31.28 9.80
C LEU A 203 2.23 -30.30 10.89
N ILE A 204 1.37 -29.38 11.29
CA ILE A 204 1.70 -28.34 12.27
C ILE A 204 1.60 -28.82 13.72
N LYS A 205 0.88 -29.94 13.95
CA LYS A 205 0.63 -30.50 15.27
C LYS A 205 1.93 -30.73 16.05
N ASP A 206 2.01 -30.12 17.23
CA ASP A 206 3.19 -30.20 18.10
C ASP A 206 4.50 -29.73 17.41
N ARG A 207 4.42 -28.98 16.32
CA ARG A 207 5.58 -28.47 15.55
C ARG A 207 5.54 -26.97 15.40
N TRP A 208 4.39 -26.39 15.08
CA TRP A 208 4.27 -24.95 14.87
C TRP A 208 3.29 -24.30 15.83
N GLU A 209 2.25 -25.00 16.26
CA GLU A 209 1.28 -24.52 17.25
C GLU A 209 1.93 -23.98 18.53
N ARG A 210 1.32 -22.99 19.18
CA ARG A 210 1.84 -22.48 20.45
C ARG A 210 1.47 -23.40 21.63
N ASN A 211 2.13 -24.54 21.73
CA ASN A 211 1.98 -25.50 22.83
C ASN A 211 3.34 -25.99 23.36
N ASP A 212 3.34 -26.71 24.49
CA ASP A 212 4.59 -27.15 25.14
C ASP A 212 5.37 -28.18 24.33
N ALA A 213 4.69 -29.02 23.57
CA ALA A 213 5.35 -29.98 22.68
C ALA A 213 6.12 -29.27 21.57
N SER A 214 5.52 -28.26 20.93
CA SER A 214 6.15 -27.44 19.89
C SER A 214 7.31 -26.60 20.43
N LYS A 215 7.17 -26.05 21.65
CA LYS A 215 8.27 -25.32 22.34
C LYS A 215 9.49 -26.22 22.52
N LYS A 216 9.32 -27.46 22.99
CA LYS A 216 10.41 -28.44 23.14
C LYS A 216 11.11 -28.73 21.81
N LYS A 217 10.35 -28.72 20.71
CA LYS A 217 10.84 -28.87 19.34
C LYS A 217 11.28 -27.55 18.69
N LYS A 218 11.37 -26.46 19.47
CA LYS A 218 11.79 -25.12 19.03
C LYS A 218 11.01 -24.58 17.83
N PHE A 219 9.74 -24.98 17.71
CA PHE A 219 8.84 -24.63 16.63
C PHE A 219 9.34 -25.01 15.23
N THR A 220 9.88 -26.23 15.08
CA THR A 220 10.46 -26.71 13.81
C THR A 220 9.67 -27.87 13.20
N PHE A 221 9.55 -27.85 11.88
CA PHE A 221 9.00 -28.91 11.04
C PHE A 221 10.02 -30.06 10.85
N LEU A 222 9.50 -31.24 10.48
CA LEU A 222 10.32 -32.42 10.20
C LEU A 222 11.25 -32.19 9.01
N GLN A 223 12.35 -32.95 8.95
CA GLN A 223 13.39 -32.78 7.92
C GLN A 223 12.85 -32.86 6.50
N GLN A 224 11.89 -33.75 6.24
CA GLN A 224 11.24 -33.93 4.94
C GLN A 224 10.37 -32.73 4.50
N HIS A 225 10.08 -31.79 5.39
CA HIS A 225 9.25 -30.60 5.15
C HIS A 225 10.06 -29.30 5.21
N ARG A 226 11.40 -29.41 5.24
CA ARG A 226 12.30 -28.25 5.16
C ARG A 226 12.43 -27.81 3.70
N ASN A 227 12.66 -26.52 3.48
CA ASN A 227 12.64 -25.92 2.16
C ASN A 227 11.34 -26.29 1.42
N THR A 228 10.20 -25.98 2.04
CA THR A 228 8.88 -26.30 1.50
C THR A 228 7.96 -25.09 1.61
N GLU A 229 7.18 -24.84 0.58
CA GLU A 229 6.08 -23.90 0.59
C GLU A 229 4.77 -24.68 0.56
N PHE A 230 3.98 -24.51 1.61
CA PHE A 230 2.69 -25.18 1.74
C PHE A 230 1.57 -24.26 1.25
N GLN A 231 0.77 -24.75 0.32
CA GLN A 231 -0.53 -24.20 -0.04
C GLN A 231 -1.63 -25.05 0.60
N VAL A 232 -2.42 -24.46 1.50
CA VAL A 232 -3.50 -25.17 2.19
C VAL A 232 -4.81 -24.93 1.45
N ALA A 233 -5.55 -25.99 1.14
CA ALA A 233 -6.82 -25.88 0.42
C ALA A 233 -7.81 -24.92 1.13
N GLY A 234 -8.29 -23.92 0.39
CA GLY A 234 -9.22 -22.90 0.90
C GLY A 234 -8.58 -21.81 1.77
N ASP A 235 -7.25 -21.86 1.99
CA ASP A 235 -6.49 -20.82 2.65
C ASP A 235 -5.78 -19.95 1.60
N PRO A 236 -5.93 -18.61 1.60
CA PRO A 236 -5.21 -17.74 0.68
C PRO A 236 -3.69 -17.68 0.94
N PHE A 237 -3.21 -18.18 2.09
CA PHE A 237 -1.81 -18.06 2.46
C PHE A 237 -0.94 -19.20 1.93
N THR A 238 0.28 -18.82 1.58
CA THR A 238 1.42 -19.71 1.43
C THR A 238 2.29 -19.66 2.68
N TYR A 239 2.66 -20.83 3.19
CA TYR A 239 3.48 -20.99 4.38
C TYR A 239 4.86 -21.51 4.00
N ARG A 240 5.91 -20.69 4.16
CA ARG A 240 7.28 -21.04 3.80
C ARG A 240 8.06 -21.56 4.99
N VAL A 241 8.54 -22.78 4.88
CA VAL A 241 9.45 -23.44 5.84
C VAL A 241 10.86 -23.48 5.27
N GLY A 242 11.81 -22.84 5.95
CA GLY A 242 13.20 -22.80 5.49
C GLY A 242 14.03 -24.03 5.83
N ALA A 243 15.34 -23.95 5.56
CA ALA A 243 16.28 -25.05 5.68
C ALA A 243 16.46 -25.58 7.10
N THR A 244 16.16 -24.76 8.12
CA THR A 244 16.21 -25.15 9.53
C THR A 244 14.93 -25.81 10.02
N GLY A 245 13.89 -25.84 9.19
CA GLY A 245 12.55 -26.29 9.55
C GLY A 245 11.72 -25.23 10.28
N LYS A 246 12.19 -23.99 10.42
CA LYS A 246 11.38 -22.90 10.95
C LYS A 246 10.45 -22.33 9.87
N MET A 247 9.28 -21.85 10.28
CA MET A 247 8.45 -21.00 9.44
C MET A 247 9.14 -19.65 9.26
N GLU A 248 9.46 -19.29 8.02
CA GLU A 248 10.19 -18.07 7.69
C GLU A 248 9.29 -17.00 7.09
N ALA A 249 8.21 -17.39 6.41
CA ALA A 249 7.25 -16.45 5.87
C ALA A 249 5.83 -17.02 5.80
N VAL A 250 4.86 -16.12 5.92
CA VAL A 250 3.45 -16.33 5.59
C VAL A 250 3.08 -15.20 4.65
N TYR A 251 2.56 -15.52 3.47
CA TYR A 251 2.24 -14.51 2.45
C TYR A 251 1.08 -14.94 1.58
N ASP A 252 0.39 -13.99 0.97
CA ASP A 252 -0.66 -14.22 -0.01
C ASP A 252 -0.11 -13.90 -1.41
N ALA A 253 -0.04 -14.92 -2.25
CA ALA A 253 0.50 -14.81 -3.61
C ALA A 253 -0.41 -14.01 -4.54
N GLN A 254 -1.71 -13.93 -4.28
CA GLN A 254 -2.65 -13.17 -5.10
C GLN A 254 -2.53 -11.67 -4.80
N THR A 255 -2.43 -11.31 -3.52
CA THR A 255 -2.35 -9.91 -3.10
C THR A 255 -0.92 -9.39 -2.97
N GLN A 256 0.09 -10.25 -3.14
CA GLN A 256 1.52 -9.93 -3.01
C GLN A 256 1.88 -9.36 -1.63
N LYS A 257 1.18 -9.79 -0.58
CA LYS A 257 1.35 -9.29 0.79
C LYS A 257 1.97 -10.33 1.70
N SER A 258 2.91 -9.88 2.54
CA SER A 258 3.49 -10.69 3.61
C SER A 258 2.82 -10.40 4.95
N TYR A 259 2.75 -11.42 5.80
CA TYR A 259 2.07 -11.39 7.08
C TYR A 259 2.97 -11.84 8.22
N ASN A 260 2.68 -11.35 9.42
CA ASN A 260 3.44 -11.66 10.62
C ASN A 260 3.34 -13.15 10.98
N VAL A 261 4.46 -13.87 10.89
CA VAL A 261 4.54 -15.31 11.19
C VAL A 261 4.15 -15.62 12.63
N THR A 262 4.59 -14.79 13.59
CA THR A 262 4.35 -14.99 15.01
C THR A 262 2.88 -14.85 15.37
N GLY A 263 2.22 -13.82 14.82
CA GLY A 263 0.79 -13.55 14.94
C GLY A 263 -0.01 -14.69 14.31
N THR A 264 0.31 -15.05 13.07
CA THR A 264 -0.34 -16.14 12.33
C THR A 264 -0.31 -17.44 13.14
N ARG A 265 0.86 -17.81 13.67
CA ARG A 265 1.05 -18.97 14.54
C ARG A 265 0.18 -18.94 15.80
N LYS A 266 -0.03 -17.75 16.35
CA LYS A 266 -0.87 -17.56 17.54
C LYS A 266 -2.35 -17.43 17.18
N GLY A 267 -2.75 -17.50 15.92
CA GLY A 267 -4.14 -17.38 15.45
C GLY A 267 -4.57 -15.96 15.05
N LEU A 268 -3.63 -15.01 14.94
CA LEU A 268 -3.87 -13.70 14.31
C LEU A 268 -3.42 -13.75 12.86
N LEU A 269 -4.33 -14.21 12.02
CA LEU A 269 -4.12 -14.19 10.57
C LEU A 269 -4.16 -12.74 10.08
N ARG A 270 -3.51 -12.46 8.95
CA ARG A 270 -3.66 -11.19 8.21
C ARG A 270 -3.11 -9.93 8.88
N ILE A 271 -2.19 -10.02 9.83
CA ILE A 271 -1.42 -8.84 10.25
C ILE A 271 -0.34 -8.57 9.20
N PRO A 272 -0.47 -7.53 8.35
CA PRO A 272 0.52 -7.23 7.34
C PRO A 272 1.84 -6.80 7.95
N LEU A 273 2.89 -6.89 7.14
CA LEU A 273 4.21 -6.37 7.47
C LEU A 273 4.51 -5.12 6.65
N THR A 274 5.26 -4.18 7.22
CA THR A 274 5.88 -3.06 6.51
C THR A 274 7.13 -3.52 5.75
N LEU A 275 7.69 -2.66 4.89
CA LEU A 275 8.90 -2.97 4.12
C LEU A 275 10.08 -3.47 4.98
N ASN A 276 10.25 -2.98 6.22
CA ASN A 276 11.35 -3.45 7.08
C ASN A 276 10.98 -4.70 7.90
N GLY A 277 9.80 -5.28 7.66
CA GLY A 277 9.38 -6.56 8.24
C GLY A 277 8.67 -6.44 9.59
N GLU A 278 8.31 -5.24 10.02
CA GLU A 278 7.57 -5.03 11.27
C GLU A 278 6.05 -5.10 11.06
N PRO A 279 5.27 -5.51 12.08
CA PRO A 279 3.81 -5.49 12.00
C PRO A 279 3.27 -4.10 11.69
N THR A 280 2.22 -4.03 10.89
CA THR A 280 1.32 -2.87 10.82
C THR A 280 -0.10 -3.35 10.96
N TYR A 281 -0.92 -2.61 11.69
CA TYR A 281 -2.32 -2.94 11.97
C TYR A 281 -3.26 -2.04 11.20
N ALA A 282 -2.73 -1.04 10.48
CA ALA A 282 -3.50 -0.14 9.65
C ALA A 282 -4.43 -0.91 8.70
N GLY A 283 -5.72 -0.60 8.78
CA GLY A 283 -6.76 -1.26 7.98
C GLY A 283 -7.19 -2.66 8.46
N THR A 284 -6.70 -3.13 9.61
CA THR A 284 -7.15 -4.39 10.23
C THR A 284 -8.22 -4.15 11.29
N GLU A 285 -8.97 -5.20 11.63
CA GLU A 285 -9.97 -5.20 12.71
C GLU A 285 -9.39 -5.00 14.12
N HIS A 286 -8.06 -5.05 14.25
CA HIS A 286 -7.36 -4.93 15.54
C HIS A 286 -7.09 -3.48 15.94
N MET A 287 -7.39 -2.52 15.06
CA MET A 287 -7.27 -1.09 15.35
C MET A 287 -8.41 -0.64 16.25
N MET A 288 -8.15 0.35 17.11
CA MET A 288 -9.22 0.97 17.89
C MET A 288 -10.27 1.60 16.96
N PRO A 289 -11.57 1.31 17.12
CA PRO A 289 -12.61 2.00 16.37
C PRO A 289 -12.58 3.51 16.63
N VAL A 290 -12.73 4.32 15.57
CA VAL A 290 -12.70 5.79 15.71
C VAL A 290 -14.11 6.36 15.70
N VAL A 291 -14.37 7.36 16.54
CA VAL A 291 -15.67 8.06 16.57
C VAL A 291 -15.47 9.55 16.35
N GLY A 292 -16.34 10.18 15.55
CA GLY A 292 -16.24 11.60 15.24
C GLY A 292 -14.92 11.99 14.58
N ASN A 293 -14.17 12.87 15.24
CA ASN A 293 -12.88 13.39 14.78
C ASN A 293 -11.68 12.65 15.39
N GLN A 294 -11.91 11.59 16.17
CA GLN A 294 -10.82 10.78 16.71
C GLN A 294 -10.04 10.09 15.61
N LYS A 295 -8.75 9.86 15.85
CA LYS A 295 -7.88 9.07 14.98
C LYS A 295 -7.32 7.88 15.75
N ASN A 296 -6.97 6.83 15.04
CA ASN A 296 -6.26 5.66 15.57
C ASN A 296 -4.92 5.43 14.86
N VAL A 297 -4.60 6.24 13.86
CA VAL A 297 -3.27 6.32 13.23
C VAL A 297 -2.88 7.80 13.22
N VAL A 298 -1.71 8.12 13.77
CA VAL A 298 -1.21 9.50 13.86
C VAL A 298 0.29 9.54 13.66
N GLN A 299 0.80 10.64 13.13
CA GLN A 299 2.24 10.92 13.14
C GLN A 299 2.56 11.79 14.36
N ILE A 300 3.64 11.46 15.08
CA ILE A 300 4.12 12.24 16.23
C ILE A 300 5.55 12.69 16.03
N GLU A 301 5.92 13.75 16.73
CA GLU A 301 7.30 14.08 17.03
C GLU A 301 7.78 13.26 18.24
N MET A 302 8.76 12.38 18.03
CA MET A 302 9.24 11.48 19.08
C MET A 302 10.05 12.24 20.13
N VAL A 303 9.67 12.06 21.40
CA VAL A 303 10.32 12.73 22.54
C VAL A 303 11.39 11.84 23.20
N GLY A 304 11.51 10.59 22.78
CA GLY A 304 12.60 9.68 23.19
C GLY A 304 12.26 8.78 24.38
N ASN A 305 10.99 8.70 24.78
CA ASN A 305 10.50 7.74 25.77
C ASN A 305 9.03 7.36 25.51
N ARG A 306 8.63 6.16 25.93
CA ARG A 306 7.30 5.59 25.65
C ARG A 306 6.16 6.49 26.14
N ASN A 307 6.21 6.91 27.40
CA ASN A 307 5.12 7.68 28.01
C ASN A 307 4.93 9.02 27.31
N GLY A 308 6.02 9.73 27.02
CA GLY A 308 5.97 10.99 26.30
C GLY A 308 5.41 10.83 24.88
N ASP A 309 5.80 9.77 24.17
CA ASP A 309 5.26 9.47 22.84
C ASP A 309 3.76 9.09 22.90
N PHE A 310 3.34 8.35 23.93
CA PHE A 310 1.92 8.01 24.14
C PHE A 310 1.07 9.25 24.40
N LYS A 311 1.58 10.19 25.22
CA LYS A 311 0.93 11.48 25.44
C LYS A 311 0.80 12.27 24.15
N ALA A 312 1.86 12.37 23.35
CA ALA A 312 1.83 13.03 22.05
C ALA A 312 0.83 12.38 21.09
N ALA A 313 0.77 11.05 21.07
CA ALA A 313 -0.17 10.30 20.23
C ALA A 313 -1.63 10.51 20.67
N ASN A 314 -1.92 10.49 21.97
CA ASN A 314 -3.25 10.78 22.51
C ASN A 314 -3.73 12.19 22.15
N GLU A 315 -2.84 13.18 22.22
CA GLU A 315 -3.13 14.57 21.84
C GLU A 315 -3.39 14.67 20.33
N ALA A 316 -2.51 14.11 19.49
CA ALA A 316 -2.66 14.12 18.03
C ALA A 316 -3.93 13.37 17.56
N ALA A 317 -4.34 12.35 18.31
CA ALA A 317 -5.48 11.50 17.99
C ALA A 317 -6.83 12.06 18.49
N GLY A 318 -6.83 13.14 19.26
CA GLY A 318 -8.04 13.67 19.89
C GLY A 318 -8.63 12.74 20.96
N LEU A 319 -7.77 11.99 21.67
CA LEU A 319 -8.18 10.99 22.67
C LEU A 319 -8.04 11.46 24.12
N ALA A 320 -7.54 12.67 24.36
CA ALA A 320 -7.27 13.19 25.70
C ALA A 320 -8.49 13.10 26.64
N ASP A 321 -9.69 13.47 26.17
CA ASP A 321 -10.91 13.39 26.97
C ASP A 321 -11.33 11.94 27.25
N LEU A 322 -11.14 11.03 26.30
CA LEU A 322 -11.44 9.61 26.48
C LEU A 322 -10.54 8.98 27.53
N VAL A 323 -9.22 9.20 27.42
CA VAL A 323 -8.21 8.70 28.35
C VAL A 323 -8.52 9.21 29.77
N LYS A 324 -8.82 10.50 29.90
CA LYS A 324 -9.23 11.10 31.17
C LYS A 324 -10.53 10.50 31.71
N ALA A 325 -11.54 10.31 30.87
CA ALA A 325 -12.82 9.71 31.27
C ALA A 325 -12.68 8.26 31.74
N GLN A 326 -11.66 7.55 31.27
CA GLN A 326 -11.31 6.20 31.73
C GLN A 326 -10.48 6.19 33.03
N GLY A 327 -10.18 7.36 33.61
CA GLY A 327 -9.39 7.48 34.84
C GLY A 327 -7.89 7.24 34.65
N LEU A 328 -7.41 7.29 33.41
CA LEU A 328 -6.02 7.04 33.05
C LEU A 328 -5.21 8.34 33.02
N ALA A 329 -3.89 8.24 33.20
CA ALA A 329 -2.97 9.35 33.02
C ALA A 329 -2.84 9.72 31.52
N SER A 330 -2.49 10.98 31.23
CA SER A 330 -2.44 11.50 29.85
C SER A 330 -1.46 10.77 28.92
N ASP A 331 -0.49 10.07 29.50
CA ASP A 331 0.55 9.27 28.85
C ASP A 331 0.21 7.76 28.76
N GLU A 332 -1.03 7.39 29.08
CA GLU A 332 -1.55 6.03 28.92
C GLU A 332 -2.48 5.93 27.70
N ALA A 333 -2.46 4.79 27.02
CA ALA A 333 -3.39 4.51 25.93
C ALA A 333 -4.77 4.12 26.49
N PRO A 334 -5.87 4.28 25.72
CA PRO A 334 -7.19 3.82 26.15
C PRO A 334 -7.23 2.34 26.56
N ILE A 335 -8.08 2.00 27.54
CA ILE A 335 -8.22 0.64 28.09
C ILE A 335 -8.40 -0.40 26.98
N GLY A 336 -7.58 -1.46 27.00
CA GLY A 336 -7.60 -2.56 26.04
C GLY A 336 -6.82 -2.29 24.75
N TYR A 337 -6.18 -1.12 24.63
CA TYR A 337 -5.38 -0.72 23.49
C TYR A 337 -3.99 -0.23 23.92
N THR A 338 -3.04 -0.30 23.01
CA THR A 338 -1.71 0.25 23.16
C THR A 338 -1.28 0.96 21.88
N TRP A 339 -0.51 2.02 22.02
CA TRP A 339 0.13 2.64 20.88
C TRP A 339 1.32 1.79 20.42
N HIS A 340 1.29 1.42 19.13
CA HIS A 340 2.36 0.72 18.44
C HIS A 340 3.20 1.71 17.63
N HIS A 341 4.50 1.73 17.87
CA HIS A 341 5.46 2.50 17.07
C HIS A 341 5.77 1.77 15.77
N ARG A 342 5.25 2.28 14.66
CA ARG A 342 5.60 1.79 13.33
C ARG A 342 7.09 2.00 13.05
N ASP A 343 7.67 1.24 12.13
CA ASP A 343 9.09 1.26 11.77
C ASP A 343 9.45 2.28 10.66
N ASP A 344 8.90 3.47 10.72
CA ASP A 344 9.05 4.55 9.73
C ASP A 344 9.74 5.80 10.30
N PHE A 345 10.68 5.62 11.22
CA PHE A 345 11.39 6.72 11.86
C PHE A 345 12.11 7.62 10.86
N ILE A 346 11.78 8.91 10.89
CA ILE A 346 12.49 9.95 10.14
C ILE A 346 13.21 10.85 11.15
N PRO A 347 14.55 10.85 11.20
CA PRO A 347 15.29 11.66 12.17
C PRO A 347 15.17 13.17 11.90
N THR A 348 15.10 13.96 12.96
CA THR A 348 15.18 15.43 12.86
C THR A 348 16.65 15.87 12.79
N THR A 349 16.94 16.87 11.97
CA THR A 349 18.25 17.54 11.98
C THR A 349 18.28 18.61 13.07
N GLY A 350 19.21 18.54 14.02
CA GLY A 350 19.39 19.56 15.06
C GLY A 350 19.55 18.98 16.47
N THR A 351 19.29 19.82 17.48
CA THR A 351 19.38 19.42 18.90
C THR A 351 18.06 18.80 19.36
N PRO A 352 17.99 17.50 19.69
CA PRO A 352 16.76 16.87 20.17
C PRO A 352 16.42 17.25 21.62
N PRO A 353 15.14 17.14 22.05
CA PRO A 353 13.97 16.71 21.26
C PRO A 353 13.37 17.83 20.37
N PRO A 354 12.62 17.49 19.30
CA PRO A 354 12.23 16.13 18.92
C PRO A 354 13.39 15.34 18.29
N TYR A 355 13.41 14.03 18.50
CA TYR A 355 14.45 13.14 17.93
C TYR A 355 14.19 12.81 16.45
N GLY A 356 12.94 12.91 16.04
CA GLY A 356 12.45 12.55 14.71
C GLY A 356 10.95 12.45 14.73
N THR A 357 10.37 11.93 13.65
CA THR A 357 8.96 11.61 13.57
C THR A 357 8.75 10.12 13.35
N CYS A 358 7.61 9.61 13.80
CA CYS A 358 7.15 8.26 13.47
C CYS A 358 5.63 8.19 13.41
N THR A 359 5.12 7.15 12.77
CA THR A 359 3.70 6.79 12.84
C THR A 359 3.40 5.95 14.08
N MET A 360 2.30 6.29 14.75
CA MET A 360 1.73 5.57 15.88
C MET A 360 0.41 4.94 15.45
N GLU A 361 0.24 3.65 15.73
CA GLU A 361 -0.99 2.90 15.44
C GLU A 361 -1.62 2.44 16.76
N LEU A 362 -2.87 2.83 17.02
CA LEU A 362 -3.59 2.44 18.22
C LEU A 362 -4.26 1.08 18.00
N VAL A 363 -3.68 0.06 18.60
CA VAL A 363 -3.99 -1.35 18.35
C VAL A 363 -4.42 -2.04 19.64
N SER A 364 -5.30 -3.03 19.54
CA SER A 364 -5.67 -3.88 20.68
C SER A 364 -4.44 -4.52 21.32
N GLU A 365 -4.42 -4.56 22.66
CA GLU A 365 -3.30 -5.15 23.41
C GLU A 365 -3.06 -6.61 23.02
N ASP A 366 -4.13 -7.41 22.87
CA ASP A 366 -4.03 -8.81 22.45
C ASP A 366 -3.32 -8.96 21.09
N ALA A 367 -3.66 -8.12 20.11
CA ALA A 367 -3.03 -8.17 18.80
C ALA A 367 -1.55 -7.82 18.88
N HIS A 368 -1.21 -6.75 19.60
CA HIS A 368 0.15 -6.29 19.80
C HIS A 368 1.02 -7.34 20.51
N GLU A 369 0.50 -8.00 21.55
CA GLU A 369 1.22 -9.05 22.31
C GLU A 369 1.41 -10.36 21.51
N ARG A 370 0.49 -10.64 20.60
CA ARG A 370 0.53 -11.88 19.80
C ARG A 370 1.47 -11.76 18.61
N THR A 371 1.58 -10.61 17.97
CA THR A 371 2.53 -10.35 16.88
C THR A 371 3.94 -9.97 17.36
N PHE A 372 4.05 -9.66 18.65
CA PHE A 372 5.16 -8.99 19.30
C PHE A 372 6.57 -9.38 18.79
N VAL A 373 7.22 -8.38 18.18
CA VAL A 373 8.67 -8.26 17.92
C VAL A 373 9.07 -6.89 18.48
N HIS A 374 10.06 -6.80 19.38
CA HIS A 374 10.46 -5.54 20.06
C HIS A 374 11.26 -4.60 19.13
N PHE A 375 10.73 -4.30 17.93
CA PHE A 375 11.43 -3.54 16.92
C PHE A 375 10.44 -2.57 16.23
N GLY A 376 10.89 -1.36 15.90
CA GLY A 376 10.03 -0.26 15.44
C GLY A 376 10.75 1.09 15.58
N SER A 377 10.05 2.21 15.43
CA SER A 377 10.67 3.55 15.51
C SER A 377 11.40 3.83 16.82
N CYS A 378 10.97 3.23 17.94
CA CYS A 378 11.71 3.28 19.19
C CYS A 378 13.16 2.76 19.05
N ASP A 379 13.34 1.63 18.35
CA ASP A 379 14.65 1.01 18.12
C ASP A 379 15.47 1.79 17.07
N GLN A 380 14.82 2.27 16.00
CA GLN A 380 15.45 3.12 14.99
C GLN A 380 15.97 4.44 15.61
N CYS A 381 15.17 5.07 16.47
CA CYS A 381 15.55 6.27 17.22
C CYS A 381 16.72 5.99 18.18
N LYS A 382 16.72 4.86 18.91
CA LYS A 382 17.88 4.44 19.74
C LYS A 382 19.16 4.30 18.93
N LYS A 383 19.09 3.70 17.74
CA LYS A 383 20.24 3.51 16.84
C LYS A 383 20.75 4.84 16.27
N HIS A 384 19.86 5.80 16.03
CA HIS A 384 20.24 7.12 15.52
C HIS A 384 20.79 8.06 16.60
N ASN A 385 20.43 7.85 17.87
CA ASN A 385 20.64 8.75 18.99
C ASN A 385 22.01 9.49 18.98
N PRO A 386 22.03 10.77 18.60
CA PRO A 386 23.27 11.53 18.50
C PRO A 386 23.82 11.98 19.86
N THR A 387 23.06 11.78 20.95
CA THR A 387 23.34 12.41 22.26
C THR A 387 23.87 11.45 23.33
N ASN A 388 24.07 10.16 23.03
CA ASN A 388 24.44 9.10 24.00
C ASN A 388 23.54 8.99 25.26
N LYS A 389 22.43 9.74 25.34
CA LYS A 389 21.44 9.62 26.43
C LYS A 389 20.68 8.31 26.31
N LYS A 390 20.31 7.68 27.43
CA LYS A 390 19.46 6.47 27.39
C LYS A 390 18.05 6.85 26.91
N LEU A 391 17.69 6.43 25.69
CA LEU A 391 16.34 6.60 25.14
C LEU A 391 15.49 5.36 25.40
N TYR A 392 14.18 5.55 25.57
CA TYR A 392 13.17 4.53 25.90
C TYR A 392 13.68 3.55 26.98
N PRO A 393 13.89 4.07 28.21
CA PRO A 393 14.54 3.37 29.31
C PRO A 393 13.73 2.24 29.94
#